data_AF-A0A7S4HDF2-F1
#
_entry.id   AF-A0A7S4HDF2-F1
#
_cell.length_a   1.000
_cell.length_b   1.000
_cell.length_c   1.000
_cell.angle_alpha   90.00
_cell.angle_beta   90.00
_cell.angle_gamma   90.00
#
_symmetry.space_group_name_H-M   'P 1'
#
loop_
_entity.id
_entity.type
_entity.pdbx_description
1 polymer ?
#
loop_
_entity_poly.entity_id
_entity_poly.type
_entity_poly.pdbx_seq_one_letter_code
_entity_poly.pdbx_strand_id
1 'polypeptide(L)'
;VERYFGAHNNAQGIAVLGFETVAGELDLLHARYEALHPSLVAAPPHVYADGTRVLDVFAYYRGEARVSEADPGTLLRFVERQTAATADAVPLPLPGLVPVPVAFEPGVQPAYCDHWVSNVVSRVGFLRTLEDTLGFVPKVDFNAGVVAAGEAQIESTVTGNTSPLVTTSPSEALRDRAQVFLPTNNALSPVGHVHWYLEELGQGIQHIASRVESLPEYVQRANDMRAITGEGFTFLNIPRTYYGLLEPALLIHGGVDGELLSPGCPSGLSEAEALAVIEALRIGGLIDQAGAMSLDADEAAVDTALGEVDGYRGAPAATRAMVQNVLRRSCYVNLWKLMGDQLTEATYLSIVRNKILIDVQGEDVLMQIFTSVVLQRKPATEAPFLEFIQRVCAECDGPDGACTKPIKAGCGGFGIRNFLTLFLSIEVSKAMLDREKAASDGHEAETAFHSKRIEMFTDQLVEANPILTEISDCMTGEGRALNAGDADAAEKWARRKEAANLALAKCSQKYNALMAELREAGW
;
A
#
# COMPACT_ATOMS: atom_id res chain seq x y z
N VAL A 1 13.88 -2.58 26.83
CA VAL A 1 13.08 -3.75 26.40
C VAL A 1 11.87 -3.94 27.31
N GLU A 2 12.06 -4.16 28.61
CA GLU A 2 10.95 -4.33 29.58
C GLU A 2 9.91 -3.21 29.55
N ARG A 3 10.35 -1.95 29.48
CA ARG A 3 9.48 -0.77 29.29
C ARG A 3 8.50 -0.94 28.12
N TYR A 4 9.01 -1.33 26.96
CA TYR A 4 8.20 -1.48 25.74
C TYR A 4 7.16 -2.58 25.92
N PHE A 5 7.59 -3.76 26.38
CA PHE A 5 6.69 -4.89 26.62
C PHE A 5 5.63 -4.57 27.68
N GLY A 6 6.00 -3.88 28.76
CA GLY A 6 5.06 -3.45 29.80
C GLY A 6 4.01 -2.46 29.29
N ALA A 7 4.35 -1.63 28.31
CA ALA A 7 3.42 -0.68 27.69
C ALA A 7 2.49 -1.33 26.65
N HIS A 8 2.90 -2.45 26.03
CA HIS A 8 2.19 -3.09 24.92
C HIS A 8 1.68 -4.50 25.26
N ASN A 9 1.18 -4.73 26.48
CA ASN A 9 0.59 -6.04 26.87
C ASN A 9 1.50 -7.26 26.62
N ASN A 10 2.82 -7.09 26.77
CA ASN A 10 3.85 -8.07 26.43
C ASN A 10 3.87 -8.51 24.95
N ALA A 11 3.27 -7.74 24.04
CA ALA A 11 3.37 -7.95 22.60
C ALA A 11 4.75 -7.51 22.06
N GLN A 12 5.13 -8.11 20.94
CA GLN A 12 6.31 -7.66 20.18
C GLN A 12 5.91 -6.54 19.22
N GLY A 13 6.88 -5.71 18.86
CA GLY A 13 6.70 -4.67 17.86
C GLY A 13 7.93 -3.76 17.78
N ILE A 14 7.72 -2.53 17.33
CA ILE A 14 8.79 -1.58 17.03
C ILE A 14 8.91 -0.58 18.18
N ALA A 15 9.99 -0.69 18.95
CA ALA A 15 10.17 0.10 20.18
C ALA A 15 10.84 1.46 19.98
N VAL A 16 11.60 1.63 18.90
CA VAL A 16 12.44 2.81 18.66
C VAL A 16 12.45 3.14 17.17
N LEU A 17 12.16 4.39 16.84
CA LEU A 17 12.42 4.99 15.54
C LEU A 17 13.71 5.81 15.63
N GLY A 18 14.74 5.41 14.89
CA GLY A 18 16.06 6.04 14.93
C GLY A 18 16.27 7.05 13.81
N PHE A 19 16.70 8.26 14.15
CA PHE A 19 17.04 9.34 13.24
C PHE A 19 18.48 9.76 13.46
N GLU A 20 19.19 10.00 12.36
CA GLU A 20 20.49 10.66 12.42
C GLU A 20 20.29 12.17 12.31
N THR A 21 21.01 12.93 13.15
CA THR A 21 20.98 14.39 13.15
C THR A 21 22.35 14.95 12.80
N VAL A 22 22.40 16.17 12.28
CA VAL A 22 23.67 16.85 12.03
C VAL A 22 24.26 17.41 13.34
N ALA A 23 25.55 17.68 13.35
CA ALA A 23 26.23 18.20 14.54
C ALA A 23 25.63 19.52 15.04
N GLY A 24 25.30 19.57 16.34
CA GLY A 24 24.66 20.69 17.02
C GLY A 24 23.12 20.65 17.00
N GLU A 25 22.51 19.82 16.15
CA GLU A 25 21.05 19.75 16.04
C GLU A 25 20.41 19.04 17.24
N LEU A 26 21.13 18.11 17.89
CA LEU A 26 20.61 17.37 19.04
C LEU A 26 20.26 18.28 20.21
N ASP A 27 21.06 19.33 20.45
CA ASP A 27 20.82 20.32 21.51
C ASP A 27 19.59 21.18 21.23
N LEU A 28 19.40 21.56 19.95
CA LEU A 28 18.23 22.30 19.52
C LEU A 28 16.96 21.46 19.68
N LEU A 29 17.01 20.18 19.30
CA LEU A 29 15.90 19.25 19.49
C LEU A 29 15.57 19.07 20.97
N HIS A 30 16.58 18.81 21.81
CA HIS A 30 16.40 18.67 23.25
C HIS A 30 15.74 19.91 23.86
N ALA A 31 16.25 21.11 23.55
CA ALA A 31 15.70 22.36 24.04
C ALA A 31 14.24 22.59 23.59
N ARG A 32 13.89 22.23 22.35
CA ARG A 32 12.48 22.31 21.87
C ARG A 32 11.58 21.36 22.64
N TYR A 33 12.00 20.11 22.85
CA TYR A 33 11.24 19.15 23.64
C TYR A 33 11.08 19.60 25.10
N GLU A 34 12.14 20.07 25.76
CA GLU A 34 12.05 20.61 27.13
C GLU A 34 11.10 21.81 27.23
N ALA A 35 11.13 22.71 26.25
CA ALA A 35 10.30 23.92 26.26
C ALA A 35 8.83 23.65 25.92
N LEU A 36 8.55 22.77 24.96
CA LEU A 36 7.20 22.61 24.37
C LEU A 36 6.51 21.31 24.79
N HIS A 37 7.27 20.24 25.06
CA HIS A 37 6.78 18.90 25.36
C HIS A 37 7.60 18.19 26.47
N PRO A 38 7.81 18.80 27.64
CA PRO A 38 8.77 18.31 28.64
C PRO A 38 8.46 16.90 29.15
N SER A 39 7.19 16.50 29.17
CA SER A 39 6.78 15.14 29.58
C SER A 39 7.23 14.04 28.62
N LEU A 40 7.56 14.39 27.36
CA LEU A 40 8.07 13.42 26.38
C LEU A 40 9.59 13.20 26.49
N VAL A 41 10.33 14.04 27.22
CA VAL A 41 11.77 13.85 27.40
C VAL A 41 12.00 12.62 28.27
N ALA A 42 12.48 11.52 27.68
CA ALA A 42 12.70 10.28 28.41
C ALA A 42 13.98 10.35 29.28
N ALA A 43 15.01 10.99 28.74
CA ALA A 43 16.28 11.27 29.42
C ALA A 43 17.03 12.42 28.74
N PRO A 44 17.95 13.12 29.45
CA PRO A 44 18.86 14.06 28.80
C PRO A 44 19.79 13.35 27.80
N PRO A 45 20.36 14.06 26.81
CA PRO A 45 21.29 13.48 25.86
C PRO A 45 22.44 12.72 26.53
N HIS A 46 22.64 11.47 26.13
CA HIS A 46 23.75 10.64 26.58
C HIS A 46 24.93 10.76 25.62
N VAL A 47 26.14 10.91 26.16
CA VAL A 47 27.39 10.98 25.38
C VAL A 47 28.16 9.68 25.58
N TYR A 48 28.40 8.96 24.48
CA TYR A 48 29.17 7.73 24.47
C TYR A 48 30.68 7.99 24.39
N ALA A 49 31.47 6.94 24.67
CA ALA A 49 32.93 7.03 24.71
C ALA A 49 33.57 7.45 23.38
N ASP A 50 32.90 7.20 22.26
CA ASP A 50 33.33 7.60 20.91
C ASP A 50 32.85 9.00 20.51
N GLY A 51 32.24 9.75 21.45
CA GLY A 51 31.71 11.09 21.23
C GLY A 51 30.33 11.11 20.55
N THR A 52 29.77 9.96 20.16
CA THR A 52 28.38 9.88 19.69
C THR A 52 27.43 10.32 20.79
N ARG A 53 26.43 11.11 20.42
CA ARG A 53 25.41 11.60 21.35
C ARG A 53 24.04 11.04 20.96
N VAL A 54 23.27 10.61 21.95
CA VAL A 54 21.94 10.03 21.73
C VAL A 54 20.92 10.69 22.64
N LEU A 55 19.82 11.14 22.05
CA LEU A 55 18.64 11.64 22.76
C LEU A 55 17.47 10.70 22.51
N ASP A 56 16.86 10.20 23.58
CA ASP A 56 15.62 9.43 23.53
C ASP A 56 14.45 10.27 24.06
N VAL A 57 13.37 10.32 23.29
CA VAL A 57 12.09 10.94 23.69
C VAL A 57 10.94 9.97 23.44
N PHE A 58 9.91 10.01 24.27
CA PHE A 58 8.67 9.26 24.03
C PHE A 58 7.97 9.82 22.79
N ALA A 59 7.52 8.93 21.91
CA ALA A 59 6.90 9.33 20.65
C ALA A 59 5.50 9.92 20.84
N TYR A 60 4.73 9.39 21.80
CA TYR A 60 3.31 9.70 21.93
C TYR A 60 2.94 10.18 23.33
N TYR A 61 1.86 10.94 23.40
CA TYR A 61 1.08 11.17 24.61
C TYR A 61 0.02 10.06 24.73
N ARG A 62 -0.36 9.64 25.95
CA ARG A 62 -1.45 8.65 26.14
C ARG A 62 -2.81 9.14 25.60
N GLY A 63 -3.00 10.44 25.50
CA GLY A 63 -4.17 11.10 24.93
C GLY A 63 -3.75 12.40 24.22
N GLU A 64 -4.32 13.53 24.62
CA GLU A 64 -4.06 14.81 23.96
C GLU A 64 -2.69 15.41 24.33
N ALA A 65 -2.04 16.05 23.35
CA ALA A 65 -0.71 16.60 23.52
C ALA A 65 -0.67 17.69 24.60
N ARG A 66 0.33 17.61 25.49
CA ARG A 66 0.55 18.52 26.62
C ARG A 66 -0.56 18.52 27.68
N VAL A 67 -1.50 17.59 27.60
CA VAL A 67 -2.59 17.40 28.57
C VAL A 67 -2.42 16.09 29.33
N SER A 68 -2.15 14.99 28.61
CA SER A 68 -1.93 13.69 29.22
C SER A 68 -0.46 13.42 29.53
N GLU A 69 -0.19 12.34 30.25
CA GLU A 69 1.17 11.81 30.40
C GLU A 69 1.71 11.23 29.09
N ALA A 70 3.04 11.00 29.05
CA ALA A 70 3.69 10.31 27.96
C ALA A 70 3.29 8.84 27.89
N ASP A 71 3.19 8.32 26.68
CA ASP A 71 3.13 6.89 26.41
C ASP A 71 4.55 6.31 26.49
N PRO A 72 4.83 5.42 27.46
CA PRO A 72 6.17 4.89 27.65
C PRO A 72 6.46 3.74 26.68
N GLY A 73 5.67 3.50 25.64
CA GLY A 73 5.86 2.43 24.67
C GLY A 73 6.99 2.73 23.68
N THR A 74 6.72 3.61 22.72
CA THR A 74 7.62 3.86 21.57
C THR A 74 8.49 5.09 21.80
N LEU A 75 9.75 5.04 21.35
CA LEU A 75 10.68 6.17 21.39
C LEU A 75 10.98 6.70 20.00
N LEU A 76 11.20 8.02 19.91
CA LEU A 76 12.02 8.61 18.86
C LEU A 76 13.44 8.76 19.42
N ARG A 77 14.41 8.23 18.69
CA ARG A 77 15.83 8.28 19.05
C ARG A 77 16.57 9.14 18.04
N PHE A 78 17.22 10.19 18.51
CA PHE A 78 18.08 11.05 17.71
C PHE A 78 19.54 10.73 18.00
N VAL A 79 20.34 10.50 16.95
CA VAL A 79 21.74 10.13 17.04
C VAL A 79 22.57 11.19 16.32
N GLU A 80 23.38 11.92 17.07
CA GLU A 80 24.37 12.86 16.55
C GLU A 80 25.74 12.19 16.59
N ARG A 81 26.29 11.89 15.42
CA ARG A 81 27.62 11.27 15.31
C ARG A 81 28.69 12.34 15.29
N GLN A 82 29.81 12.07 15.96
CA GLN A 82 31.02 12.84 15.73
C GLN A 82 31.52 12.49 14.31
N THR A 83 31.76 13.49 13.46
CA THR A 83 32.25 13.30 12.09
C THR A 83 33.42 12.32 12.09
N ALA A 84 33.28 11.21 11.37
CA ALA A 84 34.26 10.12 11.36
C ALA A 84 35.67 10.66 11.08
N ALA A 85 36.61 10.37 11.98
CA ALA A 85 37.98 10.87 11.90
C ALA A 85 38.83 10.22 10.79
N THR A 86 38.29 9.27 10.02
CA THR A 86 38.98 8.63 8.89
C THR A 86 38.00 8.23 7.79
N ALA A 87 38.40 8.44 6.53
CA ALA A 87 37.58 8.15 5.34
C ALA A 87 37.32 6.65 5.09
N ASP A 88 38.01 5.75 5.80
CA ASP A 88 38.02 4.31 5.53
C ASP A 88 37.20 3.46 6.53
N ALA A 89 36.66 4.05 7.60
CA ALA A 89 35.84 3.32 8.56
C ALA A 89 34.37 3.32 8.12
N VAL A 90 33.77 2.15 7.91
CA VAL A 90 32.31 2.02 7.76
C VAL A 90 31.67 2.50 9.06
N PRO A 91 30.96 3.63 9.07
CA PRO A 91 30.49 4.21 10.31
C PRO A 91 29.34 3.36 10.83
N LEU A 92 29.55 2.76 12.01
CA LEU A 92 28.52 1.97 12.67
C LEU A 92 27.35 2.88 13.10
N PRO A 93 26.10 2.38 13.09
CA PRO A 93 24.94 3.20 13.40
C PRO A 93 24.85 3.56 14.88
N LEU A 94 25.43 2.76 15.77
CA LEU A 94 25.45 2.99 17.21
C LEU A 94 26.81 2.61 17.84
N PRO A 95 27.20 3.25 18.94
CA PRO A 95 28.40 2.91 19.70
C PRO A 95 28.35 1.49 20.25
N GLY A 96 29.52 0.84 20.31
CA GLY A 96 29.67 -0.51 20.87
C GLY A 96 29.24 -1.65 19.94
N LEU A 97 28.78 -1.35 18.73
CA LEU A 97 28.59 -2.36 17.69
C LEU A 97 29.94 -2.79 17.09
N VAL A 98 29.98 -3.99 16.51
CA VAL A 98 31.15 -4.50 15.78
C VAL A 98 30.72 -4.86 14.35
N PRO A 99 31.51 -4.50 13.32
CA PRO A 99 31.20 -4.91 11.96
C PRO A 99 31.28 -6.43 11.84
N VAL A 100 30.28 -7.04 11.20
CA VAL A 100 30.28 -8.48 10.90
C VAL A 100 30.38 -8.63 9.38
N PRO A 101 31.37 -9.37 8.86
CA PRO A 101 31.44 -9.68 7.44
C PRO A 101 30.20 -10.44 6.99
N VAL A 102 29.55 -9.98 5.93
CA VAL A 102 28.36 -10.61 5.35
C VAL A 102 28.56 -10.80 3.85
N ALA A 103 28.03 -11.90 3.32
CA ALA A 103 27.93 -12.15 1.88
C ALA A 103 26.47 -12.46 1.57
N PHE A 104 25.94 -11.82 0.54
CA PHE A 104 24.58 -12.05 0.05
C PHE A 104 24.65 -12.82 -1.27
N GLU A 105 23.67 -13.68 -1.49
CA GLU A 105 23.53 -14.38 -2.78
C GLU A 105 23.23 -13.38 -3.91
N PRO A 106 23.62 -13.68 -5.16
CA PRO A 106 23.19 -12.91 -6.32
C PRO A 106 21.66 -12.76 -6.35
N GLY A 107 21.19 -11.57 -6.72
CA GLY A 107 19.75 -11.26 -6.79
C GLY A 107 19.10 -10.87 -5.45
N VAL A 108 19.83 -10.82 -4.34
CA VAL A 108 19.34 -10.15 -3.12
C VAL A 108 19.37 -8.64 -3.34
N GLN A 109 18.21 -8.00 -3.26
CA GLN A 109 18.09 -6.55 -3.39
C GLN A 109 18.15 -5.88 -2.01
N PRO A 110 18.85 -4.75 -1.87
CA PRO A 110 18.77 -3.93 -0.68
C PRO A 110 17.39 -3.26 -0.57
N ALA A 111 16.92 -3.08 0.67
CA ALA A 111 15.73 -2.32 0.97
C ALA A 111 16.10 -1.05 1.76
N TYR A 112 15.45 0.07 1.45
CA TYR A 112 15.73 1.38 2.05
C TYR A 112 14.46 1.96 2.67
N CYS A 113 14.53 2.55 3.87
CA CYS A 113 13.34 3.12 4.53
C CYS A 113 12.67 4.19 3.65
N ASP A 114 11.34 4.07 3.47
CA ASP A 114 10.52 5.12 2.84
C ASP A 114 9.79 5.94 3.90
N HIS A 115 8.98 5.26 4.71
CA HIS A 115 8.10 5.87 5.68
C HIS A 115 7.69 4.91 6.80
N TRP A 116 7.20 5.45 7.91
CA TRP A 116 6.75 4.68 9.07
C TRP A 116 5.37 5.13 9.52
N VAL A 117 4.45 4.18 9.65
CA VAL A 117 3.05 4.50 9.93
C VAL A 117 2.72 4.20 11.37
N SER A 118 2.20 5.20 12.08
CA SER A 118 1.79 5.08 13.48
C SER A 118 0.27 5.01 13.62
N ASN A 119 -0.22 4.13 14.49
CA ASN A 119 -1.59 4.19 15.01
C ASN A 119 -1.55 4.90 16.37
N VAL A 120 -2.33 5.97 16.50
CA VAL A 120 -2.34 6.84 17.68
C VAL A 120 -3.75 7.11 18.18
N VAL A 121 -3.87 7.47 19.46
CA VAL A 121 -5.13 7.88 20.09
C VAL A 121 -5.50 9.30 19.66
N SER A 122 -4.55 10.25 19.72
CA SER A 122 -4.75 11.62 19.23
C SER A 122 -3.85 11.91 18.04
N ARG A 123 -4.44 11.85 16.83
CA ARG A 123 -3.75 12.25 15.59
C ARG A 123 -3.35 13.72 15.65
N VAL A 124 -4.29 14.62 15.99
CA VAL A 124 -4.04 16.06 16.06
C VAL A 124 -2.91 16.38 17.05
N GLY A 125 -2.93 15.78 18.24
CA GLY A 125 -1.88 15.96 19.24
C GLY A 125 -0.52 15.48 18.77
N PHE A 126 -0.45 14.32 18.12
CA PHE A 126 0.82 13.79 17.60
C PHE A 126 1.36 14.64 16.44
N LEU A 127 0.51 15.01 15.47
CA LEU A 127 0.89 15.88 14.35
C LEU A 127 1.47 17.22 14.83
N ARG A 128 0.80 17.85 15.80
CA ARG A 128 1.28 19.09 16.42
C ARG A 128 2.63 18.91 17.10
N THR A 129 2.84 17.79 17.78
CA THR A 129 4.13 17.47 18.41
C THR A 129 5.25 17.35 17.38
N LEU A 130 4.99 16.68 16.25
CA LEU A 130 5.97 16.57 15.14
C LEU A 130 6.28 17.93 14.52
N GLU A 131 5.28 18.79 14.34
CA GLU A 131 5.46 20.17 13.85
C GLU A 131 6.30 21.01 14.83
N ASP A 132 5.90 21.05 16.10
CA ASP A 132 6.56 21.84 17.15
C ASP A 132 8.04 21.48 17.33
N THR A 133 8.36 20.18 17.24
CA THR A 133 9.70 19.68 17.59
C THR A 133 10.60 19.48 16.36
N LEU A 134 10.05 18.89 15.29
CA LEU A 134 10.80 18.51 14.09
C LEU A 134 10.56 19.46 12.91
N GLY A 135 9.58 20.36 13.00
CA GLY A 135 9.18 21.21 11.87
C GLY A 135 8.52 20.41 10.74
N PHE A 136 8.00 19.23 11.04
CA PHE A 136 7.33 18.40 10.04
C PHE A 136 5.99 19.02 9.68
N VAL A 137 5.69 19.05 8.38
CA VAL A 137 4.45 19.63 7.87
C VAL A 137 3.61 18.55 7.17
N PRO A 138 2.27 18.70 7.16
CA PRO A 138 1.41 17.83 6.36
C PRO A 138 1.81 17.85 4.88
N LYS A 139 1.90 16.65 4.30
CA LYS A 139 2.20 16.42 2.88
C LYS A 139 0.96 15.93 2.14
N VAL A 140 0.20 15.04 2.79
CA VAL A 140 -1.07 14.51 2.29
C VAL A 140 -1.98 14.34 3.50
N ASP A 141 -3.25 14.69 3.33
CA ASP A 141 -4.25 14.57 4.39
C ASP A 141 -5.45 13.78 3.90
N PHE A 142 -5.84 12.77 4.67
CA PHE A 142 -6.99 11.90 4.45
C PHE A 142 -8.04 12.21 5.51
N ASN A 143 -8.53 13.44 5.49
CA ASN A 143 -9.61 13.90 6.34
C ASN A 143 -10.94 13.63 5.67
N ALA A 144 -11.87 13.00 6.39
CA ALA A 144 -13.34 13.15 6.28
C ALA A 144 -14.15 11.85 6.47
N GLY A 145 -13.63 10.81 7.13
CA GLY A 145 -14.39 9.55 7.28
C GLY A 145 -14.76 8.90 5.93
N VAL A 146 -14.06 9.30 4.86
CA VAL A 146 -14.28 8.87 3.47
C VAL A 146 -13.70 7.47 3.25
N VAL A 147 -12.61 7.13 3.94
CA VAL A 147 -12.01 5.80 3.90
C VAL A 147 -12.68 4.94 4.97
N ALA A 148 -13.78 4.31 4.58
CA ALA A 148 -14.44 3.30 5.40
C ALA A 148 -14.29 1.93 4.75
N ALA A 149 -13.89 0.91 5.51
CA ALA A 149 -13.99 -0.49 5.09
C ALA A 149 -15.15 -1.11 5.88
N GLY A 150 -16.35 -1.13 5.28
CA GLY A 150 -17.59 -1.43 6.00
C GLY A 150 -17.82 -0.47 7.18
N GLU A 151 -17.84 -1.01 8.40
CA GLU A 151 -18.00 -0.21 9.62
C GLU A 151 -16.71 0.49 10.09
N ALA A 152 -15.54 0.04 9.62
CA ALA A 152 -14.25 0.58 10.04
C ALA A 152 -13.99 1.94 9.40
N GLN A 153 -13.86 3.00 10.20
CA GLN A 153 -13.58 4.36 9.77
C GLN A 153 -12.28 4.84 10.39
N ILE A 154 -11.42 5.45 9.57
CA ILE A 154 -10.15 6.01 10.02
C ILE A 154 -9.89 7.37 9.41
N GLU A 155 -8.98 8.10 10.05
CA GLU A 155 -8.31 9.25 9.46
C GLU A 155 -6.81 8.98 9.38
N SER A 156 -6.17 9.58 8.37
CA SER A 156 -4.73 9.46 8.20
C SER A 156 -4.13 10.78 7.71
N THR A 157 -2.96 11.15 8.21
CA THR A 157 -2.18 12.28 7.66
C THR A 157 -0.74 11.86 7.50
N VAL A 158 -0.17 12.15 6.34
CA VAL A 158 1.26 12.01 6.08
C VAL A 158 1.93 13.33 6.42
N THR A 159 2.85 13.30 7.39
CA THR A 159 3.77 14.43 7.64
C THR A 159 5.19 14.05 7.27
N GLY A 160 6.05 15.04 7.07
CA GLY A 160 7.45 14.79 6.80
C GLY A 160 8.26 16.06 6.73
N ASN A 161 9.59 15.90 6.69
CA ASN A 161 10.50 16.98 6.37
C ASN A 161 10.47 17.29 4.86
N THR A 162 11.35 18.19 4.41
CA THR A 162 11.61 18.42 2.99
C THR A 162 13.05 18.00 2.72
N SER A 163 13.24 17.00 1.86
CA SER A 163 14.58 16.58 1.47
C SER A 163 15.29 17.68 0.68
N PRO A 164 16.57 17.97 1.00
CA PRO A 164 17.39 18.86 0.20
C PRO A 164 17.91 18.19 -1.08
N LEU A 165 17.73 16.87 -1.23
CA LEU A 165 18.24 16.13 -2.39
C LEU A 165 17.48 16.51 -3.65
N VAL A 166 18.26 16.86 -4.68
CA VAL A 166 17.77 17.12 -6.03
C VAL A 166 18.62 16.25 -6.96
N THR A 167 18.07 15.12 -7.42
CA THR A 167 18.78 14.18 -8.28
C THR A 167 17.92 13.74 -9.44
N THR A 168 18.54 13.40 -10.56
CA THR A 168 17.92 12.74 -11.72
C THR A 168 18.27 11.25 -11.78
N SER A 169 19.09 10.76 -10.85
CA SER A 169 19.53 9.36 -10.79
C SER A 169 18.55 8.52 -9.96
N PRO A 170 17.88 7.51 -10.57
CA PRO A 170 17.00 6.62 -9.82
C PRO A 170 17.72 5.88 -8.69
N SER A 171 18.98 5.49 -8.91
CA SER A 171 19.78 4.80 -7.91
C SER A 171 20.14 5.66 -6.69
N GLU A 172 20.37 6.97 -6.88
CA GLU A 172 20.58 7.91 -5.79
C GLU A 172 19.28 8.17 -5.04
N ALA A 173 18.18 8.40 -5.76
CA ALA A 173 16.85 8.60 -5.18
C ALA A 173 16.39 7.38 -4.35
N LEU A 174 16.64 6.16 -4.84
CA LEU A 174 16.32 4.92 -4.12
C LEU A 174 17.04 4.85 -2.76
N ARG A 175 18.33 5.23 -2.75
CA ARG A 175 19.23 5.16 -1.58
C ARG A 175 19.08 6.34 -0.62
N ASP A 176 18.42 7.42 -1.04
CA ASP A 176 18.25 8.61 -0.21
C ASP A 176 17.61 8.26 1.13
N ARG A 177 18.08 8.90 2.19
CA ARG A 177 17.52 8.75 3.55
C ARG A 177 17.27 10.11 4.20
N ALA A 178 17.50 11.20 3.46
CA ALA A 178 17.27 12.54 3.97
C ALA A 178 15.77 12.86 4.06
N GLN A 179 14.95 12.27 3.18
CA GLN A 179 13.49 12.36 3.30
C GLN A 179 12.94 11.38 4.34
N VAL A 180 12.14 11.91 5.26
CA VAL A 180 11.37 11.13 6.24
C VAL A 180 9.89 11.45 6.05
N PHE A 181 9.05 10.41 6.01
CA PHE A 181 7.61 10.54 6.12
C PHE A 181 7.07 9.70 7.28
N LEU A 182 6.14 10.30 8.03
CA LEU A 182 5.47 9.69 9.18
C LEU A 182 3.94 9.78 9.00
N PRO A 183 3.33 8.86 8.23
CA PRO A 183 1.89 8.71 8.24
C PRO A 183 1.36 8.38 9.64
N THR A 184 0.25 9.01 9.99
CA THR A 184 -0.36 8.90 11.32
C THR A 184 -1.85 8.59 11.17
N ASN A 185 -2.27 7.45 11.69
CA ASN A 185 -3.64 6.99 11.67
C ASN A 185 -4.31 7.12 13.04
N ASN A 186 -5.61 7.42 13.04
CA ASN A 186 -6.48 7.23 14.20
C ASN A 186 -7.80 6.57 13.78
N ALA A 187 -8.36 5.73 14.66
CA ALA A 187 -9.67 5.15 14.46
C ALA A 187 -10.76 6.18 14.79
N LEU A 188 -11.81 6.22 13.97
CA LEU A 188 -13.04 6.99 14.21
C LEU A 188 -14.21 6.08 14.62
N SER A 189 -14.08 4.78 14.43
CA SER A 189 -15.06 3.75 14.80
C SER A 189 -14.50 2.76 15.82
N PRO A 190 -15.34 2.12 16.64
CA PRO A 190 -14.93 1.06 17.58
C PRO A 190 -14.75 -0.31 16.90
N VAL A 191 -14.40 -0.31 15.61
CA VAL A 191 -14.20 -1.51 14.79
C VAL A 191 -13.12 -1.23 13.74
N GLY A 192 -12.57 -2.31 13.18
CA GLY A 192 -11.52 -2.27 12.18
C GLY A 192 -10.12 -2.40 12.77
N HIS A 193 -9.17 -2.76 11.92
CA HIS A 193 -7.80 -3.08 12.34
C HIS A 193 -7.09 -1.95 13.12
N VAL A 194 -7.29 -0.65 12.81
CA VAL A 194 -6.67 0.45 13.59
C VAL A 194 -7.20 0.49 15.02
N HIS A 195 -8.52 0.32 15.20
CA HIS A 195 -9.13 0.29 16.52
C HIS A 195 -8.62 -0.90 17.33
N TRP A 196 -8.67 -2.10 16.75
CA TRP A 196 -8.19 -3.30 17.42
C TRP A 196 -6.69 -3.26 17.71
N TYR A 197 -5.89 -2.63 16.84
CA TYR A 197 -4.47 -2.43 17.10
C TYR A 197 -4.27 -1.60 18.38
N LEU A 198 -5.02 -0.51 18.53
CA LEU A 198 -4.95 0.35 19.71
C LEU A 198 -5.46 -0.37 20.97
N GLU A 199 -6.53 -1.15 20.88
CA GLU A 199 -7.07 -1.91 22.01
C GLU A 199 -6.13 -3.04 22.46
N GLU A 200 -5.57 -3.79 21.52
CA GLU A 200 -4.76 -4.97 21.83
C GLU A 200 -3.31 -4.62 22.17
N LEU A 201 -2.73 -3.63 21.47
CA LEU A 201 -1.31 -3.30 21.56
C LEU A 201 -1.05 -1.93 22.19
N GLY A 202 -2.00 -1.00 22.11
CA GLY A 202 -1.76 0.42 22.40
C GLY A 202 -1.22 1.19 21.19
N GLN A 203 -0.74 2.41 21.44
CA GLN A 203 -0.19 3.27 20.38
C GLN A 203 1.16 2.76 19.91
N GLY A 204 1.41 2.76 18.61
CA GLY A 204 2.66 2.24 18.08
C GLY A 204 2.76 2.26 16.56
N ILE A 205 3.90 1.76 16.07
CA ILE A 205 4.17 1.64 14.64
C ILE A 205 3.42 0.45 14.08
N GLN A 206 2.43 0.72 13.23
CA GLN A 206 1.67 -0.28 12.51
C GLN A 206 2.51 -0.94 11.44
N HIS A 207 3.21 -0.15 10.62
CA HIS A 207 4.07 -0.71 9.58
C HIS A 207 5.25 0.17 9.21
N ILE A 208 6.23 -0.47 8.58
CA ILE A 208 7.42 0.15 8.01
C ILE A 208 7.42 -0.12 6.51
N ALA A 209 7.49 0.94 5.73
CA ALA A 209 7.63 0.87 4.29
C ALA A 209 9.08 0.95 3.87
N SER A 210 9.49 0.05 2.97
CA SER A 210 10.85 0.02 2.41
C SER A 210 10.83 0.02 0.89
N ARG A 211 11.59 0.93 0.29
CA ARG A 211 11.85 0.98 -1.16
C ARG A 211 12.79 -0.13 -1.57
N VAL A 212 12.46 -0.78 -2.68
CA VAL A 212 13.31 -1.74 -3.38
C VAL A 212 13.45 -1.33 -4.84
N GLU A 213 14.45 -1.87 -5.54
CA GLU A 213 14.73 -1.52 -6.93
C GLU A 213 13.67 -2.12 -7.88
N SER A 214 13.38 -3.41 -7.73
CA SER A 214 12.35 -4.12 -8.50
C SER A 214 11.43 -4.88 -7.55
N LEU A 215 10.26 -4.32 -7.28
CA LEU A 215 9.27 -4.91 -6.37
C LEU A 215 8.77 -6.28 -6.87
N PRO A 216 8.45 -6.48 -8.16
CA PRO A 216 8.03 -7.80 -8.63
C PRO A 216 9.09 -8.88 -8.43
N GLU A 217 10.36 -8.59 -8.71
CA GLU A 217 11.45 -9.54 -8.47
C GLU A 217 11.68 -9.80 -6.96
N TYR A 218 11.58 -8.75 -6.15
CA TYR A 218 11.72 -8.86 -4.69
C TYR A 218 10.66 -9.80 -4.10
N VAL A 219 9.40 -9.60 -4.47
CA VAL A 219 8.27 -10.41 -4.00
C VAL A 219 8.34 -11.83 -4.55
N GLN A 220 8.68 -11.99 -5.84
CA GLN A 220 8.83 -13.31 -6.45
C GLN A 220 9.90 -14.11 -5.71
N ARG A 221 11.07 -13.53 -5.46
CA ARG A 221 12.14 -14.16 -4.70
C ARG A 221 11.67 -14.55 -3.29
N ALA A 222 10.95 -13.67 -2.59
CA ALA A 222 10.43 -13.98 -1.25
C ALA A 222 9.42 -15.15 -1.28
N ASN A 223 8.55 -15.20 -2.29
CA ASN A 223 7.61 -16.29 -2.50
C ASN A 223 8.33 -17.62 -2.83
N ASP A 224 9.34 -17.59 -3.70
CA ASP A 224 10.14 -18.75 -4.08
C ASP A 224 10.89 -19.32 -2.88
N MET A 225 11.53 -18.46 -2.08
CA MET A 225 12.18 -18.88 -0.84
C MET A 225 11.20 -19.57 0.10
N ARG A 226 10.03 -18.97 0.32
CA ARG A 226 9.01 -19.58 1.18
C ARG A 226 8.55 -20.93 0.64
N ALA A 227 8.38 -21.07 -0.68
CA ALA A 227 8.01 -22.34 -1.28
C ALA A 227 9.11 -23.42 -1.11
N ILE A 228 10.38 -23.02 -1.17
CA ILE A 228 11.53 -23.93 -1.03
C ILE A 228 11.78 -24.32 0.43
N THR A 229 11.76 -23.35 1.35
CA THR A 229 12.20 -23.56 2.74
C THR A 229 11.04 -23.78 3.71
N GLY A 230 9.82 -23.37 3.35
CA GLY A 230 8.70 -23.25 4.28
C GLY A 230 8.81 -22.07 5.24
N GLU A 231 9.85 -21.23 5.11
CA GLU A 231 10.14 -20.09 5.98
C GLU A 231 10.11 -18.76 5.21
N GLY A 232 9.82 -17.66 5.91
CA GLY A 232 9.82 -16.31 5.35
C GLY A 232 8.48 -15.60 5.51
N PHE A 233 8.33 -14.47 4.80
CA PHE A 233 7.12 -13.66 4.87
C PHE A 233 6.02 -14.22 3.95
N THR A 234 4.77 -14.05 4.37
CA THR A 234 3.61 -14.12 3.49
C THR A 234 3.13 -12.71 3.18
N PHE A 235 2.49 -12.53 2.03
CA PHE A 235 1.94 -11.25 1.60
C PHE A 235 0.42 -11.28 1.66
N LEU A 236 -0.18 -10.12 1.90
CA LEU A 236 -1.64 -9.96 1.89
C LEU A 236 -2.20 -10.34 0.52
N ASN A 237 -3.39 -10.94 0.55
CA ASN A 237 -4.04 -11.38 -0.65
C ASN A 237 -4.84 -10.25 -1.28
N ILE A 238 -4.43 -9.80 -2.48
CA ILE A 238 -5.19 -8.83 -3.26
C ILE A 238 -6.18 -9.59 -4.17
N PRO A 239 -7.49 -9.26 -4.14
CA PRO A 239 -8.48 -9.90 -4.99
C PRO A 239 -8.18 -9.77 -6.49
N ARG A 240 -8.50 -10.80 -7.28
CA ARG A 240 -8.30 -10.76 -8.75
C ARG A 240 -9.11 -9.67 -9.44
N THR A 241 -10.25 -9.30 -8.85
CA THR A 241 -11.13 -8.21 -9.33
C THR A 241 -10.40 -6.85 -9.40
N TYR A 242 -9.38 -6.64 -8.57
CA TYR A 242 -8.54 -5.43 -8.62
C TYR A 242 -7.77 -5.35 -9.95
N TYR A 243 -7.24 -6.47 -10.43
CA TYR A 243 -6.42 -6.53 -11.64
C TYR A 243 -7.23 -6.60 -12.92
N GLY A 244 -8.29 -7.39 -12.91
CA GLY A 244 -9.11 -7.65 -14.08
C GLY A 244 -9.83 -8.98 -14.01
N LEU A 245 -11.02 -9.01 -14.58
CA LEU A 245 -11.85 -10.19 -14.78
C LEU A 245 -12.21 -10.30 -16.25
N LEU A 246 -12.45 -11.54 -16.70
CA LEU A 246 -13.06 -11.79 -17.99
C LEU A 246 -14.58 -11.62 -17.88
N GLU A 247 -15.10 -10.56 -18.51
CA GLU A 247 -16.53 -10.33 -18.66
C GLU A 247 -16.96 -10.53 -20.12
N PRO A 248 -18.22 -10.93 -20.39
CA PRO A 248 -18.72 -11.09 -21.76
C PRO A 248 -18.51 -9.83 -22.61
N ALA A 249 -18.68 -8.65 -21.99
CA ALA A 249 -18.49 -7.36 -22.65
C ALA A 249 -17.08 -7.18 -23.24
N LEU A 250 -16.04 -7.77 -22.63
CA LEU A 250 -14.67 -7.70 -23.17
C LEU A 250 -14.53 -8.50 -24.47
N LEU A 251 -15.26 -9.61 -24.63
CA LEU A 251 -15.23 -10.42 -25.86
C LEU A 251 -16.11 -9.82 -26.97
N ILE A 252 -17.18 -9.11 -26.59
CA ILE A 252 -18.12 -8.48 -27.53
C ILE A 252 -17.58 -7.15 -28.06
N HIS A 253 -17.01 -6.34 -27.15
CA HIS A 253 -16.61 -4.96 -27.48
C HIS A 253 -15.10 -4.76 -27.48
N GLY A 254 -14.32 -5.63 -26.84
CA GLY A 254 -12.87 -5.45 -26.69
C GLY A 254 -12.50 -4.31 -25.74
N GLY A 255 -13.33 -4.00 -24.76
CA GLY A 255 -13.15 -2.85 -23.88
C GLY A 255 -14.17 -1.74 -24.14
N VAL A 256 -13.93 -0.54 -23.58
CA VAL A 256 -14.85 0.61 -23.72
C VAL A 256 -14.76 1.21 -25.12
N ASP A 257 -13.55 1.25 -25.68
CA ASP A 257 -13.23 1.84 -26.98
C ASP A 257 -12.76 0.78 -28.00
N GLY A 258 -12.90 -0.50 -27.65
CA GLY A 258 -12.38 -1.62 -28.45
C GLY A 258 -10.86 -1.75 -28.40
N GLU A 259 -10.23 -1.19 -27.36
CA GLU A 259 -8.79 -1.10 -27.18
C GLU A 259 -8.07 -2.46 -27.07
N LEU A 260 -8.80 -3.54 -26.81
CA LEU A 260 -8.29 -4.90 -26.75
C LEU A 260 -8.47 -5.67 -28.08
N LEU A 261 -9.21 -5.13 -29.04
CA LEU A 261 -9.41 -5.77 -30.34
C LEU A 261 -8.13 -5.70 -31.18
N SER A 262 -7.82 -6.80 -31.88
CA SER A 262 -6.71 -6.83 -32.82
C SER A 262 -7.00 -5.96 -34.06
N PRO A 263 -6.00 -5.29 -34.64
CA PRO A 263 -6.17 -4.54 -35.90
C PRO A 263 -6.77 -5.41 -37.00
N GLY A 264 -7.88 -4.97 -37.60
CA GLY A 264 -8.56 -5.69 -38.68
C GLY A 264 -9.68 -6.65 -38.25
N CYS A 265 -10.07 -6.66 -36.97
CA CYS A 265 -11.27 -7.35 -36.49
C CYS A 265 -12.44 -6.35 -36.37
N PRO A 266 -13.40 -6.33 -37.31
CA PRO A 266 -14.41 -5.26 -37.41
C PRO A 266 -15.54 -5.33 -36.37
N SER A 267 -15.67 -6.43 -35.64
CA SER A 267 -16.64 -6.60 -34.54
C SER A 267 -16.19 -7.75 -33.63
N GLY A 268 -16.39 -7.61 -32.31
CA GLY A 268 -16.16 -8.72 -31.37
C GLY A 268 -17.19 -9.84 -31.53
N LEU A 269 -17.20 -10.78 -30.58
CA LEU A 269 -18.15 -11.89 -30.57
C LEU A 269 -19.59 -11.40 -30.37
N SER A 270 -20.58 -12.17 -30.84
CA SER A 270 -21.95 -11.98 -30.37
C SER A 270 -22.08 -12.33 -28.89
N GLU A 271 -23.13 -11.83 -28.22
CA GLU A 271 -23.37 -12.12 -26.81
C GLU A 271 -23.47 -13.62 -26.51
N ALA A 272 -24.13 -14.38 -27.39
CA ALA A 272 -24.26 -15.83 -27.25
C ALA A 272 -22.90 -16.55 -27.37
N GLU A 273 -22.06 -16.13 -28.31
CA GLU A 273 -20.71 -16.68 -28.49
C GLU A 273 -19.80 -16.33 -27.30
N ALA A 274 -19.86 -15.09 -26.79
CA ALA A 274 -19.09 -14.66 -25.63
C ALA A 274 -19.45 -15.45 -24.36
N LEU A 275 -20.75 -15.69 -24.12
CA LEU A 275 -21.22 -16.52 -23.01
C LEU A 275 -20.77 -17.98 -23.16
N ALA A 276 -20.80 -18.53 -24.37
CA ALA A 276 -20.33 -19.89 -24.65
C ALA A 276 -18.81 -20.04 -24.43
N VAL A 277 -18.03 -19.03 -24.82
CA VAL A 277 -16.58 -18.98 -24.53
C VAL A 277 -16.32 -18.99 -23.02
N ILE A 278 -17.00 -18.11 -22.26
CA ILE A 278 -16.84 -18.05 -20.80
C ILE A 278 -17.20 -19.38 -20.14
N GLU A 279 -18.33 -19.98 -20.52
CA GLU A 279 -18.74 -21.26 -19.95
C GLU A 279 -17.75 -22.39 -20.27
N ALA A 280 -17.24 -22.44 -21.51
CA ALA A 280 -16.23 -23.43 -21.90
C ALA A 280 -14.92 -23.26 -21.12
N LEU A 281 -14.46 -22.02 -20.89
CA LEU A 281 -13.29 -21.75 -20.05
C LEU A 281 -13.51 -22.17 -18.60
N ARG A 282 -14.72 -21.97 -18.07
CA ARG A 282 -15.08 -22.37 -16.71
C ARG A 282 -15.09 -23.89 -16.56
N ILE A 283 -15.70 -24.61 -17.52
CA ILE A 283 -15.67 -26.08 -17.58
C ILE A 283 -14.23 -26.59 -17.70
N GLY A 284 -13.40 -25.90 -18.49
CA GLY A 284 -11.98 -26.18 -18.64
C GLY A 284 -11.12 -25.82 -17.42
N GLY A 285 -11.69 -25.19 -16.39
CA GLY A 285 -10.96 -24.74 -15.20
C GLY A 285 -9.95 -23.62 -15.46
N LEU A 286 -10.10 -22.89 -16.56
CA LEU A 286 -9.21 -21.79 -16.95
C LEU A 286 -9.62 -20.45 -16.36
N ILE A 287 -10.90 -20.29 -16.00
CA ILE A 287 -11.41 -19.16 -15.24
C ILE A 287 -12.15 -19.65 -13.99
N ASP A 288 -12.15 -18.86 -12.91
CA ASP A 288 -12.98 -19.12 -11.74
C ASP A 288 -14.43 -18.62 -11.92
N GLN A 289 -15.25 -18.74 -10.87
CA GLN A 289 -16.66 -18.30 -10.91
C GLN A 289 -16.80 -16.79 -11.13
N ALA A 290 -15.84 -15.99 -10.66
CA ALA A 290 -15.81 -14.54 -10.84
C ALA A 290 -15.23 -14.14 -12.21
N GLY A 291 -14.76 -15.09 -13.01
CA GLY A 291 -14.14 -14.82 -14.31
C GLY A 291 -12.65 -14.47 -14.22
N ALA A 292 -11.98 -14.75 -13.10
CA ALA A 292 -10.55 -14.56 -13.00
C ALA A 292 -9.79 -15.64 -13.80
N MET A 293 -9.06 -15.21 -14.82
CA MET A 293 -8.27 -16.10 -15.68
C MET A 293 -7.01 -16.63 -14.96
N SER A 294 -6.75 -17.92 -15.15
CA SER A 294 -5.54 -18.59 -14.69
C SER A 294 -4.30 -17.97 -15.32
N LEU A 295 -3.27 -17.70 -14.51
CA LEU A 295 -2.00 -17.13 -14.99
C LEU A 295 -1.10 -18.16 -15.68
N ASP A 296 -1.43 -19.44 -15.54
CA ASP A 296 -0.69 -20.56 -16.11
C ASP A 296 -1.40 -21.13 -17.35
N ALA A 297 -2.53 -20.53 -17.75
CA ALA A 297 -3.21 -20.89 -18.98
C ALA A 297 -2.38 -20.46 -20.18
N ASP A 298 -1.98 -21.42 -21.00
CA ASP A 298 -1.32 -21.18 -22.28
C ASP A 298 -2.32 -21.21 -23.44
N GLU A 299 -1.86 -20.78 -24.62
CA GLU A 299 -2.69 -20.71 -25.83
C GLU A 299 -3.28 -22.09 -26.21
N ALA A 300 -2.55 -23.18 -25.93
CA ALA A 300 -2.96 -24.54 -26.25
C ALA A 300 -4.08 -25.04 -25.33
N ALA A 301 -4.02 -24.72 -24.04
CA ALA A 301 -5.08 -25.01 -23.08
C ALA A 301 -6.35 -24.25 -23.43
N VAL A 302 -6.23 -22.97 -23.81
CA VAL A 302 -7.36 -22.14 -24.29
C VAL A 302 -7.96 -22.73 -25.56
N ASP A 303 -7.15 -23.04 -26.57
CA ASP A 303 -7.62 -23.64 -27.82
C ASP A 303 -8.31 -24.98 -27.60
N THR A 304 -7.83 -25.78 -26.65
CA THR A 304 -8.44 -27.05 -26.27
C THR A 304 -9.80 -26.82 -25.62
N ALA A 305 -9.90 -25.88 -24.68
CA ALA A 305 -11.16 -25.56 -24.00
C ALA A 305 -12.21 -25.00 -24.97
N LEU A 306 -11.78 -24.18 -25.94
CA LEU A 306 -12.67 -23.50 -26.88
C LEU A 306 -12.91 -24.28 -28.18
N GLY A 307 -12.26 -25.43 -28.39
CA GLY A 307 -12.27 -26.15 -29.67
C GLY A 307 -13.64 -26.61 -30.15
N GLU A 308 -14.60 -26.77 -29.23
CA GLU A 308 -15.99 -27.16 -29.52
C GLU A 308 -16.99 -25.99 -29.38
N VAL A 309 -16.54 -24.77 -29.08
CA VAL A 309 -17.40 -23.59 -28.94
C VAL A 309 -17.76 -23.03 -30.32
N ASP A 310 -19.06 -23.00 -30.63
CA ASP A 310 -19.59 -22.34 -31.83
C ASP A 310 -19.17 -20.86 -31.86
N GLY A 311 -18.64 -20.37 -32.98
CA GLY A 311 -18.08 -19.03 -33.12
C GLY A 311 -16.59 -18.91 -32.81
N TYR A 312 -15.99 -19.89 -32.11
CA TYR A 312 -14.53 -20.07 -32.02
C TYR A 312 -14.04 -21.18 -32.96
N ARG A 313 -14.77 -22.30 -32.98
CA ARG A 313 -14.54 -23.44 -33.86
C ARG A 313 -14.71 -23.03 -35.32
N GLY A 314 -13.64 -23.15 -36.11
CA GLY A 314 -13.65 -22.78 -37.52
C GLY A 314 -13.68 -21.26 -37.77
N ALA A 315 -13.57 -20.44 -36.72
CA ALA A 315 -13.50 -18.99 -36.85
C ALA A 315 -12.22 -18.56 -37.59
N PRO A 316 -12.24 -17.40 -38.28
CA PRO A 316 -11.05 -16.83 -38.90
C PRO A 316 -9.90 -16.72 -37.89
N ALA A 317 -8.67 -16.90 -38.37
CA ALA A 317 -7.48 -16.80 -37.52
C ALA A 317 -7.41 -15.46 -36.75
N ALA A 318 -7.87 -14.37 -37.37
CA ALA A 318 -7.96 -13.06 -36.74
C ALA A 318 -8.92 -13.03 -35.54
N THR A 319 -10.08 -13.70 -35.62
CA THR A 319 -11.04 -13.80 -34.51
C THR A 319 -10.46 -14.61 -33.36
N ARG A 320 -9.81 -15.75 -33.65
CA ARG A 320 -9.15 -16.57 -32.62
C ARG A 320 -8.01 -15.81 -31.94
N ALA A 321 -7.20 -15.09 -32.70
CA ALA A 321 -6.14 -14.23 -32.16
C ALA A 321 -6.70 -13.09 -31.29
N MET A 322 -7.82 -12.48 -31.68
CA MET A 322 -8.51 -11.47 -30.88
C MET A 322 -8.99 -12.06 -29.54
N VAL A 323 -9.65 -13.22 -29.56
CA VAL A 323 -10.11 -13.89 -28.34
C VAL A 323 -8.92 -14.21 -27.43
N GLN A 324 -7.87 -14.83 -27.95
CA GLN A 324 -6.64 -15.11 -27.20
C GLN A 324 -6.06 -13.83 -26.56
N ASN A 325 -6.00 -12.72 -27.30
CA ASN A 325 -5.53 -11.44 -26.77
C ASN A 325 -6.43 -10.89 -25.65
N VAL A 326 -7.75 -10.92 -25.83
CA VAL A 326 -8.73 -10.49 -24.81
C VAL A 326 -8.60 -11.35 -23.55
N LEU A 327 -8.52 -12.67 -23.69
CA LEU A 327 -8.37 -13.59 -22.57
C LEU A 327 -7.10 -13.32 -21.78
N ARG A 328 -5.97 -13.17 -22.48
CA ARG A 328 -4.68 -12.87 -21.85
C ARG A 328 -4.68 -11.52 -21.13
N ARG A 329 -5.20 -10.48 -21.77
CA ARG A 329 -5.29 -9.13 -21.18
C ARG A 329 -6.32 -9.02 -20.07
N SER A 330 -7.35 -9.87 -20.06
CA SER A 330 -8.36 -9.88 -18.99
C SER A 330 -7.74 -10.07 -17.59
N CYS A 331 -6.59 -10.76 -17.49
CA CYS A 331 -5.83 -10.93 -16.25
C CYS A 331 -5.44 -9.61 -15.57
N TYR A 332 -5.24 -8.54 -16.34
CA TYR A 332 -4.73 -7.25 -15.88
C TYR A 332 -5.44 -6.06 -16.55
N VAL A 333 -6.65 -6.26 -17.10
CA VAL A 333 -7.33 -5.24 -17.93
C VAL A 333 -7.58 -3.94 -17.17
N ASN A 334 -7.83 -3.99 -15.86
CA ASN A 334 -8.04 -2.79 -15.05
C ASN A 334 -6.72 -2.02 -14.88
N LEU A 335 -5.60 -2.73 -14.72
CA LEU A 335 -4.29 -2.09 -14.72
C LEU A 335 -3.94 -1.53 -16.10
N TRP A 336 -4.23 -2.26 -17.18
CA TRP A 336 -4.00 -1.80 -18.55
C TRP A 336 -4.77 -0.52 -18.87
N LYS A 337 -6.05 -0.42 -18.44
CA LYS A 337 -6.84 0.81 -18.61
C LYS A 337 -6.20 2.02 -17.93
N LEU A 338 -5.49 1.79 -16.83
CA LEU A 338 -4.83 2.84 -16.08
C LEU A 338 -3.46 3.22 -16.66
N MET A 339 -2.67 2.22 -17.04
CA MET A 339 -1.25 2.36 -17.32
C MET A 339 -0.92 2.26 -18.81
N GLY A 340 -1.78 1.62 -19.61
CA GLY A 340 -1.59 1.40 -21.04
C GLY A 340 -0.21 0.82 -21.36
N ASP A 341 0.48 1.43 -22.31
CA ASP A 341 1.79 0.99 -22.79
C ASP A 341 2.96 1.36 -21.86
N GLN A 342 2.73 2.01 -20.71
CA GLN A 342 3.79 2.36 -19.75
C GLN A 342 4.48 1.13 -19.15
N LEU A 343 3.79 -0.01 -19.11
CA LEU A 343 4.33 -1.28 -18.61
C LEU A 343 4.26 -2.34 -19.70
N THR A 344 5.26 -3.22 -19.72
CA THR A 344 5.22 -4.38 -20.59
C THR A 344 4.20 -5.40 -20.08
N GLU A 345 3.67 -6.23 -20.97
CA GLU A 345 2.78 -7.33 -20.60
C GLU A 345 3.41 -8.29 -19.57
N ALA A 346 4.70 -8.59 -19.70
CA ALA A 346 5.42 -9.41 -18.72
C ALA A 346 5.43 -8.75 -17.34
N THR A 347 5.55 -7.42 -17.28
CA THR A 347 5.47 -6.65 -16.03
C THR A 347 4.06 -6.71 -15.44
N TYR A 348 3.00 -6.53 -16.24
CA TYR A 348 1.62 -6.68 -15.76
C TYR A 348 1.38 -8.07 -15.17
N LEU A 349 1.74 -9.13 -15.88
CA LEU A 349 1.57 -10.50 -15.39
C LEU A 349 2.38 -10.74 -14.11
N SER A 350 3.59 -10.18 -14.00
CA SER A 350 4.38 -10.25 -12.77
C SER A 350 3.72 -9.52 -11.60
N ILE A 351 3.10 -8.36 -11.83
CA ILE A 351 2.32 -7.62 -10.85
C ILE A 351 1.13 -8.46 -10.36
N VAL A 352 0.35 -9.04 -11.28
CA VAL A 352 -0.82 -9.88 -10.92
C VAL A 352 -0.38 -11.13 -10.16
N ARG A 353 0.68 -11.82 -10.63
CA ARG A 353 1.21 -13.03 -9.99
C ARG A 353 1.69 -12.75 -8.57
N ASN A 354 2.39 -11.63 -8.38
CA ASN A 354 2.93 -11.22 -7.08
C ASN A 354 1.95 -10.39 -6.24
N LYS A 355 0.70 -10.21 -6.71
CA LYS A 355 -0.37 -9.49 -6.02
C LYS A 355 0.01 -8.07 -5.60
N ILE A 356 0.80 -7.40 -6.44
CA ILE A 356 1.28 -6.04 -6.20
C ILE A 356 0.16 -5.04 -6.47
N LEU A 357 -0.02 -4.08 -5.57
CA LEU A 357 -0.90 -2.94 -5.75
C LEU A 357 -0.18 -1.86 -6.55
N ILE A 358 -0.92 -1.16 -7.41
CA ILE A 358 -0.43 -0.07 -8.24
C ILE A 358 -1.21 1.17 -7.85
N ASP A 359 -0.56 2.31 -7.68
CA ASP A 359 -1.17 3.64 -7.69
C ASP A 359 -0.47 4.52 -8.72
N VAL A 360 -1.21 5.47 -9.28
CA VAL A 360 -0.72 6.35 -10.37
C VAL A 360 -1.08 7.77 -10.03
N GLN A 361 -0.09 8.66 -10.13
CA GLN A 361 -0.23 10.08 -9.94
C GLN A 361 0.48 10.81 -11.09
N GLY A 362 -0.29 11.20 -12.11
CA GLY A 362 0.28 11.68 -13.37
C GLY A 362 0.94 10.55 -14.14
N GLU A 363 2.23 10.72 -14.40
CA GLU A 363 3.08 9.73 -15.06
C GLU A 363 3.93 8.95 -14.05
N ASP A 364 3.83 9.29 -12.76
CA ASP A 364 4.52 8.57 -11.69
C ASP A 364 3.66 7.39 -11.21
N VAL A 365 4.33 6.27 -10.95
CA VAL A 365 3.73 5.02 -10.50
C VAL A 365 4.29 4.62 -9.16
N LEU A 366 3.40 4.22 -8.26
CA LEU A 366 3.74 3.64 -6.98
C LEU A 366 3.29 2.18 -6.97
N MET A 367 4.24 1.26 -6.89
CA MET A 367 3.97 -0.16 -6.66
C MET A 367 4.12 -0.46 -5.17
N GLN A 368 3.17 -1.18 -4.57
CA GLN A 368 3.15 -1.49 -3.14
C GLN A 368 2.73 -2.94 -2.90
N ILE A 369 3.29 -3.56 -1.88
CA ILE A 369 2.84 -4.84 -1.35
C ILE A 369 2.99 -4.83 0.16
N PHE A 370 2.05 -5.51 0.82
CA PHE A 370 2.01 -5.61 2.26
C PHE A 370 2.20 -7.06 2.67
N THR A 371 3.02 -7.28 3.69
CA THR A 371 3.13 -8.59 4.33
C THR A 371 1.90 -8.86 5.20
N SER A 372 1.62 -10.13 5.47
CA SER A 372 0.84 -10.50 6.64
C SER A 372 1.51 -9.96 7.91
N VAL A 373 0.75 -9.86 9.00
CA VAL A 373 1.32 -9.40 10.28
C VAL A 373 2.58 -10.17 10.67
N VAL A 374 3.60 -9.42 11.08
CA VAL A 374 4.86 -9.92 11.60
C VAL A 374 4.89 -9.79 13.11
N LEU A 375 5.73 -10.58 13.79
CA LEU A 375 5.88 -10.52 15.25
C LEU A 375 4.60 -10.89 16.03
N GLN A 376 3.64 -11.54 15.37
CA GLN A 376 2.42 -12.05 15.99
C GLN A 376 2.75 -13.24 16.89
N ARG A 377 2.29 -13.20 18.15
CA ARG A 377 2.47 -14.31 19.11
C ARG A 377 1.29 -15.28 19.16
N LYS A 378 0.09 -14.79 18.84
CA LYS A 378 -1.15 -15.54 18.86
C LYS A 378 -1.90 -15.31 17.56
N PRO A 379 -2.44 -16.35 16.91
CA PRO A 379 -3.30 -16.16 15.74
C PRO A 379 -4.44 -15.19 16.06
N ALA A 380 -4.83 -14.41 15.05
CA ALA A 380 -5.92 -13.44 15.09
C ALA A 380 -5.72 -12.21 16.01
N THR A 381 -4.55 -12.02 16.63
CA THR A 381 -4.22 -10.74 17.29
C THR A 381 -3.58 -9.77 16.31
N GLU A 382 -3.81 -8.47 16.51
CA GLU A 382 -3.13 -7.42 15.78
C GLU A 382 -1.62 -7.45 16.07
N ALA A 383 -0.83 -7.12 15.05
CA ALA A 383 0.62 -6.96 15.16
C ALA A 383 1.12 -6.10 13.98
N PRO A 384 2.33 -5.53 14.07
CA PRO A 384 2.87 -4.74 12.97
C PRO A 384 3.03 -5.58 11.68
N PHE A 385 3.04 -4.93 10.53
CA PHE A 385 3.39 -5.55 9.24
C PHE A 385 4.46 -4.74 8.53
N LEU A 386 5.00 -5.30 7.45
CA LEU A 386 5.96 -4.63 6.57
C LEU A 386 5.30 -4.29 5.23
N GLU A 387 5.67 -3.14 4.69
CA GLU A 387 5.35 -2.71 3.34
C GLU A 387 6.63 -2.65 2.51
N PHE A 388 6.55 -3.11 1.27
CA PHE A 388 7.61 -2.92 0.28
C PHE A 388 7.06 -2.16 -0.91
N ILE A 389 7.84 -1.19 -1.39
CA ILE A 389 7.42 -0.30 -2.46
C ILE A 389 8.46 -0.17 -3.55
N GLN A 390 8.01 0.20 -4.74
CA GLN A 390 8.85 0.71 -5.81
C GLN A 390 8.18 1.97 -6.38
N ARG A 391 8.96 3.04 -6.48
CA ARG A 391 8.52 4.30 -7.10
C ARG A 391 9.10 4.35 -8.50
N VAL A 392 8.26 4.29 -9.51
CA VAL A 392 8.65 4.48 -10.91
C VAL A 392 8.25 5.89 -11.29
N CYS A 393 9.21 6.79 -11.30
CA CYS A 393 8.97 8.19 -11.60
C CYS A 393 8.96 8.40 -13.11
N ALA A 394 8.09 9.29 -13.56
CA ALA A 394 7.93 9.65 -14.97
C ALA A 394 9.30 9.88 -15.62
N GLU A 395 9.55 9.15 -16.70
CA GLU A 395 10.81 9.24 -17.42
C GLU A 395 10.92 10.55 -18.19
N CYS A 396 12.13 11.08 -18.11
CA CYS A 396 12.79 12.04 -18.96
C CYS A 396 12.19 12.27 -20.37
N ASP A 397 11.57 13.43 -20.61
CA ASP A 397 11.18 13.92 -21.97
C ASP A 397 12.38 14.28 -22.88
N GLY A 398 13.61 13.90 -22.51
CA GLY A 398 14.83 14.31 -23.20
C GLY A 398 15.07 13.51 -24.49
N PRO A 399 15.59 14.13 -25.58
CA PRO A 399 15.82 13.44 -26.86
C PRO A 399 16.80 12.25 -26.79
N ASP A 400 17.58 12.13 -25.71
CA ASP A 400 18.54 11.05 -25.47
C ASP A 400 18.19 10.17 -24.24
N GLY A 401 16.95 10.26 -23.72
CA GLY A 401 16.56 9.62 -22.45
C GLY A 401 17.17 10.30 -21.20
N ALA A 402 17.78 11.48 -21.37
CA ALA A 402 18.38 12.24 -20.28
C ALA A 402 17.31 12.99 -19.46
N CYS A 403 17.22 12.72 -18.16
CA CYS A 403 16.30 13.41 -17.27
C CYS A 403 16.73 14.85 -17.06
N THR A 404 15.95 15.77 -17.58
CA THR A 404 16.12 17.21 -17.35
C THR A 404 15.44 17.67 -16.06
N LYS A 405 14.49 16.88 -15.54
CA LYS A 405 13.73 17.18 -14.31
C LYS A 405 14.21 16.29 -13.16
N PRO A 406 14.52 16.85 -11.98
CA PRO A 406 14.82 16.07 -10.80
C PRO A 406 13.66 15.17 -10.36
N ILE A 407 14.00 13.98 -9.89
CA ILE A 407 13.07 13.03 -9.25
C ILE A 407 12.56 13.67 -7.96
N LYS A 408 11.24 13.78 -7.84
CA LYS A 408 10.60 14.34 -6.65
C LYS A 408 10.59 13.31 -5.52
N ALA A 409 10.87 13.76 -4.31
CA ALA A 409 10.67 12.95 -3.11
C ALA A 409 9.19 12.57 -2.98
N GLY A 410 8.89 11.31 -2.69
CA GLY A 410 7.52 10.81 -2.64
C GLY A 410 6.82 10.70 -4.01
N CYS A 411 7.59 10.67 -5.11
CA CYS A 411 7.07 10.42 -6.45
C CYS A 411 6.14 9.18 -6.51
N GLY A 412 5.01 9.30 -7.21
CA GLY A 412 3.93 8.32 -7.21
C GLY A 412 2.97 8.41 -6.01
N GLY A 413 3.21 9.37 -5.09
CA GLY A 413 2.33 9.66 -3.96
C GLY A 413 2.45 8.67 -2.81
N PHE A 414 1.36 8.47 -2.07
CA PHE A 414 1.29 7.58 -0.90
C PHE A 414 0.21 6.50 -1.05
N GLY A 415 -0.24 6.23 -2.28
CA GLY A 415 -1.11 5.09 -2.54
C GLY A 415 -2.56 5.35 -2.11
N ILE A 416 -3.17 6.48 -2.48
CA ILE A 416 -4.53 6.84 -2.03
C ILE A 416 -5.54 5.78 -2.45
N ARG A 417 -5.45 5.32 -3.70
CA ARG A 417 -6.30 4.22 -4.20
C ARG A 417 -5.97 2.90 -3.49
N ASN A 418 -4.67 2.68 -3.24
CA ASN A 418 -4.18 1.49 -2.57
C ASN A 418 -4.58 1.46 -1.09
N PHE A 419 -4.83 2.59 -0.45
CA PHE A 419 -5.18 2.69 0.95
C PHE A 419 -6.54 2.06 1.25
N LEU A 420 -7.57 2.39 0.47
CA LEU A 420 -8.88 1.73 0.62
C LEU A 420 -8.80 0.25 0.22
N THR A 421 -8.09 -0.05 -0.87
CA THR A 421 -7.88 -1.44 -1.32
C THR A 421 -7.20 -2.27 -0.25
N LEU A 422 -6.19 -1.72 0.43
CA LEU A 422 -5.47 -2.35 1.52
C LEU A 422 -6.42 -2.65 2.68
N PHE A 423 -7.20 -1.68 3.15
CA PHE A 423 -8.09 -1.93 4.29
C PHE A 423 -9.18 -2.93 3.97
N LEU A 424 -9.81 -2.81 2.81
CA LEU A 424 -10.76 -3.83 2.37
C LEU A 424 -10.08 -5.20 2.26
N SER A 425 -8.84 -5.28 1.77
CA SER A 425 -8.10 -6.55 1.69
C SER A 425 -7.75 -7.12 3.07
N ILE A 426 -7.42 -6.29 4.05
CA ILE A 426 -7.18 -6.70 5.45
C ILE A 426 -8.49 -7.25 6.04
N GLU A 427 -9.59 -6.52 5.90
CA GLU A 427 -10.89 -6.93 6.44
C GLU A 427 -11.44 -8.18 5.75
N VAL A 428 -11.26 -8.32 4.43
CA VAL A 428 -11.57 -9.55 3.68
C VAL A 428 -10.72 -10.71 4.18
N SER A 429 -9.40 -10.53 4.31
CA SER A 429 -8.50 -11.60 4.78
C SER A 429 -8.89 -12.07 6.18
N LYS A 430 -9.25 -11.15 7.08
CA LYS A 430 -9.76 -11.47 8.42
C LYS A 430 -11.08 -12.24 8.35
N ALA A 431 -12.04 -11.77 7.56
CA ALA A 431 -13.32 -12.45 7.38
C ALA A 431 -13.18 -13.85 6.74
N MET A 432 -12.20 -14.05 5.85
CA MET A 432 -11.87 -15.37 5.29
C MET A 432 -11.35 -16.34 6.36
N LEU A 433 -10.42 -15.89 7.22
CA LEU A 433 -9.92 -16.69 8.33
C LEU A 433 -11.03 -17.06 9.32
N ASP A 434 -11.88 -16.09 9.67
CA ASP A 434 -13.02 -16.31 10.56
C ASP A 434 -14.00 -17.33 9.95
N ARG A 435 -14.30 -17.22 8.65
CA ARG A 435 -15.14 -18.18 7.91
C ARG A 435 -14.56 -19.58 7.91
N GLU A 436 -13.27 -19.72 7.62
CA GLU A 436 -12.60 -21.03 7.57
C GLU A 436 -12.61 -21.72 8.94
N LYS A 437 -12.40 -20.95 10.00
CA LYS A 437 -12.51 -21.43 11.37
C LYS A 437 -13.94 -21.85 11.73
N ALA A 438 -14.92 -21.00 11.45
CA ALA A 438 -16.34 -21.33 11.68
C ALA A 438 -16.75 -22.61 10.92
N ALA A 439 -16.28 -22.76 9.69
CA ALA A 439 -16.52 -23.96 8.89
C ALA A 439 -15.85 -25.20 9.48
N SER A 440 -14.60 -25.10 9.96
CA SER A 440 -13.91 -26.22 10.60
C SER A 440 -14.57 -26.64 11.92
N ASP A 441 -15.18 -25.69 12.63
CA ASP A 441 -15.88 -25.92 13.88
C ASP A 441 -17.34 -26.38 13.67
N GLY A 442 -17.83 -26.42 12.43
CA GLY A 442 -19.19 -26.84 12.08
C GLY A 442 -20.27 -25.79 12.37
N HIS A 443 -19.89 -24.52 12.52
CA HIS A 443 -20.80 -23.41 12.77
C HIS A 443 -21.35 -22.84 11.45
N GLU A 444 -22.42 -23.44 10.92
CA GLU A 444 -22.97 -23.06 9.61
C GLU A 444 -23.48 -21.61 9.54
N ALA A 445 -24.14 -21.14 10.59
CA ALA A 445 -24.68 -19.77 10.64
C ALA A 445 -23.55 -18.72 10.66
N GLU A 446 -22.53 -18.93 11.49
CA GLU A 446 -21.32 -18.09 11.55
C GLU A 446 -20.56 -18.12 10.22
N THR A 447 -20.44 -19.30 9.59
CA THR A 447 -19.86 -19.44 8.23
C THR A 447 -20.61 -18.60 7.19
N ALA A 448 -21.94 -18.63 7.21
CA ALA A 448 -22.77 -17.85 6.29
C ALA A 448 -22.64 -16.35 6.55
N PHE A 449 -22.56 -15.94 7.82
CA PHE A 449 -22.32 -14.56 8.23
C PHE A 449 -20.98 -14.03 7.70
N HIS A 450 -19.88 -14.76 7.90
CA HIS A 450 -18.57 -14.34 7.38
C HIS A 450 -18.50 -14.36 5.86
N SER A 451 -19.23 -15.27 5.20
CA SER A 451 -19.33 -15.28 3.73
C SER A 451 -19.99 -14.01 3.19
N LYS A 452 -21.07 -13.54 3.83
CA LYS A 452 -21.71 -12.26 3.48
C LYS A 452 -20.80 -11.07 3.74
N ARG A 453 -20.00 -11.08 4.81
CA ARG A 453 -19.00 -10.03 5.06
C ARG A 453 -17.98 -9.95 3.93
N ILE A 454 -17.47 -11.10 3.46
CA ILE A 454 -16.52 -11.17 2.34
C ILE A 454 -17.15 -10.58 1.06
N GLU A 455 -18.40 -10.96 0.76
CA GLU A 455 -19.16 -10.43 -0.37
C GLU A 455 -19.29 -8.90 -0.29
N MET A 456 -19.78 -8.36 0.84
CA MET A 456 -19.96 -6.91 1.03
C MET A 456 -18.65 -6.12 0.90
N PHE A 457 -17.55 -6.61 1.45
CA PHE A 457 -16.25 -5.93 1.29
C PHE A 457 -15.75 -5.99 -0.17
N THR A 458 -16.00 -7.09 -0.87
CA THR A 458 -15.62 -7.25 -2.27
C THR A 458 -16.45 -6.31 -3.16
N ASP A 459 -17.75 -6.23 -2.92
CA ASP A 459 -18.66 -5.33 -3.62
C ASP A 459 -18.30 -3.86 -3.38
N GLN A 460 -17.94 -3.52 -2.13
CA GLN A 460 -17.45 -2.18 -1.80
C GLN A 460 -16.19 -1.83 -2.59
N LEU A 461 -15.25 -2.76 -2.72
CA LEU A 461 -14.03 -2.54 -3.50
C LEU A 461 -14.37 -2.28 -4.97
N VAL A 462 -15.26 -3.09 -5.56
CA VAL A 462 -15.69 -2.95 -6.94
C VAL A 462 -16.36 -1.59 -7.18
N GLU A 463 -17.26 -1.16 -6.29
CA GLU A 463 -17.97 0.12 -6.41
C GLU A 463 -17.07 1.34 -6.16
N ALA A 464 -16.12 1.24 -5.22
CA ALA A 464 -15.24 2.34 -4.85
C ALA A 464 -14.08 2.55 -5.84
N ASN A 465 -13.58 1.50 -6.49
CA ASN A 465 -12.44 1.57 -7.41
C ASN A 465 -12.56 2.66 -8.49
N PRO A 466 -13.64 2.75 -9.30
CA PRO A 466 -13.76 3.81 -10.31
C PRO A 466 -13.81 5.21 -9.70
N ILE A 467 -14.37 5.36 -8.49
CA ILE A 467 -14.43 6.64 -7.77
C ILE A 467 -13.03 7.06 -7.30
N LEU A 468 -12.23 6.11 -6.82
CA LEU A 468 -10.83 6.36 -6.42
C LEU A 468 -9.95 6.74 -7.61
N THR A 469 -10.14 6.08 -8.76
CA THR A 469 -9.46 6.45 -10.01
C THR A 469 -9.78 7.89 -10.38
N GLU A 470 -11.07 8.26 -10.35
CA GLU A 470 -11.52 9.62 -10.61
C GLU A 470 -10.88 10.66 -9.67
N ILE A 471 -10.78 10.36 -8.37
CA ILE A 471 -10.10 11.23 -7.38
C ILE A 471 -8.64 11.41 -7.76
N SER A 472 -7.92 10.32 -8.07
CA SER A 472 -6.51 10.40 -8.46
C SER A 472 -6.29 11.20 -9.74
N ASP A 473 -7.14 11.00 -10.74
CA ASP A 473 -7.11 11.76 -11.99
C ASP A 473 -7.34 13.25 -11.73
N CYS A 474 -8.26 13.59 -10.84
CA CYS A 474 -8.51 14.98 -10.46
C CYS A 474 -7.33 15.59 -9.71
N MET A 475 -6.72 14.89 -8.76
CA MET A 475 -5.52 15.36 -8.04
C MET A 475 -4.34 15.59 -8.99
N THR A 476 -4.17 14.69 -9.95
CA THR A 476 -3.18 14.79 -11.02
C THR A 476 -3.45 16.00 -11.92
N GLY A 477 -4.69 16.16 -12.38
CA GLY A 477 -5.11 17.29 -13.22
C GLY A 477 -4.92 18.63 -12.52
N GLU A 478 -5.33 18.72 -11.25
CA GLU A 478 -5.16 19.90 -10.39
C GLU A 478 -3.68 20.25 -10.22
N GLY A 479 -2.83 19.26 -9.88
CA GLY A 479 -1.39 19.47 -9.73
C GLY A 479 -0.72 19.97 -11.02
N ARG A 480 -1.10 19.43 -12.18
CA ARG A 480 -0.62 19.91 -13.49
C ARG A 480 -1.04 21.35 -13.77
N ALA A 481 -2.30 21.70 -13.48
CA ALA A 481 -2.82 23.05 -13.67
C ALA A 481 -2.12 24.07 -12.75
N LEU A 482 -1.92 23.73 -11.48
CA LEU A 482 -1.18 24.56 -10.52
C LEU A 482 0.28 24.80 -10.96
N ASN A 483 0.97 23.76 -11.43
CA ASN A 483 2.35 23.89 -11.94
C ASN A 483 2.43 24.75 -13.20
N ALA A 484 1.37 24.77 -14.01
CA ALA A 484 1.26 25.62 -15.20
C ALA A 484 0.83 27.06 -14.87
N GLY A 485 0.45 27.36 -13.61
CA GLY A 485 -0.12 28.65 -13.22
C GLY A 485 -1.55 28.87 -13.71
N ASP A 486 -2.25 27.82 -14.11
CA ASP A 486 -3.64 27.87 -14.60
C ASP A 486 -4.62 27.67 -13.43
N ALA A 487 -4.99 28.79 -12.79
CA ALA A 487 -5.88 28.79 -11.63
C ALA A 487 -7.30 28.29 -11.96
N ASP A 488 -7.82 28.59 -13.15
CA ASP A 488 -9.17 28.20 -13.55
C ASP A 488 -9.26 26.68 -13.78
N ALA A 489 -8.27 26.10 -14.44
CA ALA A 489 -8.18 24.65 -14.59
C ALA A 489 -7.98 23.96 -13.24
N ALA A 490 -7.15 24.51 -12.35
CA ALA A 490 -6.93 23.97 -11.01
C ALA A 490 -8.24 23.96 -10.20
N GLU A 491 -9.01 25.05 -10.22
CA GLU A 491 -10.30 25.12 -9.54
C GLU A 491 -11.32 24.13 -10.12
N LYS A 492 -11.35 23.97 -11.45
CA LYS A 492 -12.21 22.97 -12.10
C LYS A 492 -11.90 21.55 -11.63
N TRP A 493 -10.61 21.18 -11.57
CA TRP A 493 -10.18 19.88 -11.07
C TRP A 493 -10.49 19.71 -9.58
N ALA A 494 -10.27 20.75 -8.77
CA ALA A 494 -10.60 20.72 -7.35
C ALA A 494 -12.10 20.48 -7.11
N ARG A 495 -13.00 21.11 -7.88
CA ARG A 495 -14.45 20.86 -7.79
C ARG A 495 -14.83 19.44 -8.21
N ARG A 496 -14.20 18.90 -9.26
CA ARG A 496 -14.42 17.52 -9.72
C ARG A 496 -13.95 16.50 -8.68
N LYS A 497 -12.77 16.75 -8.08
CA LYS A 497 -12.22 15.99 -6.95
C LYS A 497 -13.20 15.98 -5.77
N GLU A 498 -13.74 17.13 -5.40
CA GLU A 498 -14.72 17.24 -4.30
C GLU A 498 -16.00 16.43 -4.57
N ALA A 499 -16.51 16.48 -5.80
CA ALA A 499 -17.67 15.67 -6.20
C ALA A 499 -17.37 14.16 -6.11
N ALA A 500 -16.17 13.73 -6.51
CA ALA A 500 -15.73 12.34 -6.40
C ALA A 500 -15.54 11.91 -4.94
N ASN A 501 -14.98 12.77 -4.08
CA ASN A 501 -14.91 12.53 -2.62
C ASN A 501 -16.30 12.35 -2.00
N LEU A 502 -17.29 13.16 -2.41
CA LEU A 502 -18.67 13.01 -1.95
C LEU A 502 -19.30 11.69 -2.44
N ALA A 503 -18.99 11.26 -3.67
CA ALA A 503 -19.43 9.97 -4.18
C ALA A 503 -18.82 8.81 -3.39
N LEU A 504 -17.54 8.90 -3.04
CA LEU A 504 -16.85 7.90 -2.22
C LEU A 504 -17.45 7.85 -0.82
N ALA A 505 -17.73 9.00 -0.20
CA ALA A 505 -18.42 9.07 1.09
C ALA A 505 -19.79 8.38 1.07
N LYS A 506 -20.57 8.55 -0.01
CA LYS A 506 -21.87 7.86 -0.17
C LYS A 506 -21.70 6.35 -0.31
N CYS A 507 -20.72 5.90 -1.09
CA CYS A 507 -20.38 4.48 -1.20
C CYS A 507 -20.02 3.91 0.18
N SER A 508 -19.10 4.57 0.90
CA SER A 508 -18.71 4.21 2.26
C SER A 508 -19.90 4.15 3.23
N GLN A 509 -20.82 5.12 3.19
CA GLN A 509 -22.03 5.13 4.02
C GLN A 509 -22.99 3.96 3.71
N LYS A 510 -23.15 3.62 2.43
CA LYS A 510 -23.96 2.47 2.00
C LYS A 510 -23.44 1.17 2.62
N TYR A 511 -22.15 0.88 2.47
CA TYR A 511 -21.57 -0.36 2.99
C TYR A 511 -21.44 -0.37 4.51
N ASN A 512 -21.26 0.79 5.13
CA ASN A 512 -21.36 0.94 6.59
C ASN A 512 -22.73 0.49 7.10
N ALA A 513 -23.82 0.97 6.48
CA ALA A 513 -25.18 0.58 6.85
C ALA A 513 -25.45 -0.91 6.61
N LEU A 514 -25.05 -1.45 5.45
CA LEU A 514 -25.21 -2.89 5.14
C LEU A 514 -24.47 -3.79 6.12
N MET A 515 -23.26 -3.39 6.53
CA MET A 515 -22.47 -4.15 7.51
C MET A 515 -23.05 -4.05 8.92
N ALA A 516 -23.58 -2.88 9.31
CA ALA A 516 -24.28 -2.71 10.57
C ALA A 516 -25.54 -3.59 10.63
N GLU A 517 -26.35 -3.62 9.55
CA GLU A 517 -27.52 -4.49 9.43
C GLU A 517 -27.14 -5.98 9.54
N LEU A 518 -26.06 -6.38 8.86
CA LEU A 518 -25.55 -7.76 8.94
C LEU A 518 -25.13 -8.11 10.38
N ARG A 519 -24.42 -7.20 11.06
CA ARG A 519 -24.00 -7.37 12.46
C ARG A 519 -25.19 -7.46 13.41
N GLU A 520 -26.20 -6.63 13.23
CA GLU A 520 -27.43 -6.61 14.05
C GLU A 520 -28.29 -7.86 13.82
N ALA A 521 -28.31 -8.41 12.61
CA ALA A 521 -28.96 -9.68 12.32
C ALA A 521 -28.31 -10.87 13.06
N GLY A 522 -27.00 -10.78 13.35
CA GLY A 522 -26.24 -11.80 14.04
C GLY A 522 -26.08 -13.10 13.24
N TRP A 523 -25.62 -14.15 13.91
CA TRP A 523 -25.58 -15.53 13.41
C TRP A 523 -26.20 -16.50 14.42
#